data_AF-A0A7C2HD66-F1
#
_entry.id   AF-A0A7C2HD66-F1
#
_cell.length_a   1.000
_cell.length_b   1.000
_cell.length_c   1.000
_cell.angle_alpha   90.00
_cell.angle_beta   90.00
_cell.angle_gamma   90.00
#
_symmetry.space_group_name_H-M   'P 1'
#
loop_
_entity.id
_entity.type
_entity.pdbx_description
1 polymer ?
#
loop_
_entity_poly.entity_id
_entity_poly.type
_entity_poly.pdbx_seq_one_letter_code
_entity_poly.pdbx_strand_id
1 'polypeptide(L)'
;MSRAASFTPKQYYSTLPYRDNATINFMTTNFPSPFFGLYPNFTSKTMTRAQLLAQYPHFSSVTYEDSVGYSWYHSMQNRLEKRFSQGWTLQLSWTWSKAMAANTFLNPFDSLPYESISDLDRLHRVTGSGI
;
A
#
# COMPACT_ATOMS: atom_id res chain seq x y z
N MET A 1 1.76 11.04 0.79
CA MET A 1 1.36 9.87 1.60
C MET A 1 2.20 9.91 2.86
N SER A 2 1.58 9.81 4.03
CA SER A 2 2.35 9.86 5.27
C SER A 2 3.07 8.53 5.50
N ARG A 3 4.40 8.54 5.61
CA ARG A 3 5.24 7.39 5.94
C ARG A 3 5.89 7.60 7.31
N ALA A 4 5.93 6.54 8.13
CA ALA A 4 6.69 6.55 9.38
C ALA A 4 8.19 6.47 9.08
N ALA A 5 8.98 7.39 9.63
CA ALA A 5 10.43 7.34 9.62
C ALA A 5 10.99 6.48 10.76
N SER A 6 10.25 6.37 11.87
CA SER A 6 10.59 5.46 12.96
C SER A 6 9.82 4.16 12.77
N PHE A 7 10.54 3.10 12.39
CA PHE A 7 9.99 1.77 12.19
C PHE A 7 11.01 0.70 12.59
N THR A 8 10.50 -0.50 12.88
CA THR A 8 11.34 -1.67 13.12
C THR A 8 11.93 -2.17 11.79
N PRO A 9 13.23 -2.48 11.70
CA PRO A 9 13.83 -3.05 10.49
C PRO A 9 13.21 -4.37 10.04
N LYS A 10 13.15 -4.60 8.73
CA LYS A 10 12.56 -5.80 8.09
C LYS A 10 13.05 -7.13 8.68
N GLN A 11 14.31 -7.21 9.11
CA GLN A 11 14.91 -8.43 9.66
C GLN A 11 14.23 -8.97 10.93
N TYR A 12 13.45 -8.13 11.63
CA TYR A 12 12.71 -8.52 12.84
C TYR A 12 11.23 -8.83 12.57
N TYR A 13 10.79 -8.75 11.32
CA TYR A 13 9.44 -9.15 10.94
C TYR A 13 9.37 -10.66 10.72
N SER A 14 8.28 -11.27 11.15
CA SER A 14 8.05 -12.69 10.87
C SER A 14 7.76 -12.91 9.38
N THR A 15 8.28 -14.00 8.84
CA THR A 15 8.04 -14.44 7.46
C THR A 15 7.06 -15.61 7.39
N LEU A 16 6.50 -16.04 8.52
CA LEU A 16 5.59 -17.18 8.59
C LEU A 16 4.18 -16.78 8.12
N PRO A 17 3.44 -17.66 7.42
CA PRO A 17 2.07 -17.40 7.01
C PRO A 17 1.06 -17.52 8.16
N TYR A 18 1.52 -17.83 9.36
CA TYR A 18 0.73 -17.97 10.58
C TYR A 18 1.39 -17.20 11.74
N ARG A 19 0.68 -17.10 12.85
CA ARG A 19 1.13 -16.35 14.03
C ARG A 19 2.45 -16.88 14.60
N ASP A 20 3.44 -16.01 14.68
CA ASP A 20 4.77 -16.31 15.21
C ASP A 20 4.92 -15.81 16.66
N ASN A 21 4.59 -16.68 17.62
CA ASN A 21 4.70 -16.35 19.04
C ASN A 21 6.15 -16.11 19.49
N ALA A 22 7.14 -16.74 18.86
CA ALA A 22 8.54 -16.57 19.24
C ALA A 22 9.03 -15.16 18.91
N THR A 23 8.75 -14.68 17.68
CA THR A 23 9.06 -13.31 17.27
C THR A 23 8.27 -12.29 18.08
N ILE A 24 6.98 -12.54 18.36
CA ILE A 24 6.17 -11.65 19.21
C ILE A 24 6.79 -11.53 20.61
N ASN A 25 7.12 -12.65 21.26
CA ASN A 25 7.71 -12.64 22.61
C ASN A 25 9.08 -11.95 22.61
N PHE A 26 9.88 -12.19 21.57
CA PHE A 26 11.16 -11.51 21.37
C PHE A 26 10.95 -9.99 21.26
N MET A 27 10.02 -9.52 20.43
CA MET A 27 9.85 -8.08 20.18
C MET A 27 9.16 -7.33 21.33
N THR A 28 8.33 -8.01 22.12
CA THR A 28 7.59 -7.44 23.25
C THR A 28 8.34 -7.51 24.59
N THR A 29 9.53 -8.13 24.63
CA THR A 29 10.38 -8.12 25.83
C THR A 29 10.70 -6.69 26.28
N ASN A 30 10.50 -6.38 27.56
CA ASN A 30 10.73 -5.06 28.14
C ASN A 30 12.16 -4.93 28.71
N PHE A 31 12.75 -3.74 28.52
CA PHE A 31 14.06 -3.35 29.03
C PHE A 31 13.95 -2.04 29.80
N PRO A 32 14.86 -1.75 30.74
CA PRO A 32 15.00 -0.41 31.30
C PRO A 32 15.18 0.62 30.18
N SER A 33 14.39 1.69 30.21
CA SER A 33 14.45 2.73 29.18
C SER A 33 15.74 3.55 29.36
N PRO A 34 16.60 3.67 28.32
CA PRO A 34 17.79 4.52 28.39
C PRO A 34 17.45 6.01 28.40
N PHE A 35 16.20 6.37 28.09
CA PHE A 35 15.75 7.77 28.02
C PHE A 35 15.10 8.26 29.32
N PHE A 36 14.77 7.35 30.24
CA PHE A 36 14.05 7.69 31.46
C PHE A 36 14.79 8.78 32.26
N GLY A 37 14.11 9.90 32.51
CA GLY A 37 14.67 11.01 33.29
C GLY A 37 15.67 11.91 32.55
N LEU A 38 15.97 11.66 31.27
CA LEU A 38 16.86 12.54 30.48
C LEU A 38 16.20 13.88 30.08
N TYR A 39 14.86 13.92 30.04
CA TYR A 39 14.06 15.11 29.72
C TYR A 39 12.69 14.97 30.41
N PRO A 40 11.98 16.07 30.74
CA PRO A 40 10.69 16.01 31.44
C PRO A 40 9.63 15.11 30.78
N ASN A 41 9.69 14.96 29.46
CA ASN A 41 8.75 14.12 28.71
C ASN A 41 9.15 12.63 28.63
N PHE A 42 10.34 12.25 29.09
CA PHE A 42 10.77 10.85 29.15
C PHE A 42 10.42 10.20 30.50
N THR A 43 9.15 9.87 30.66
CA THR A 43 8.58 9.32 31.90
C THR A 43 8.50 7.79 31.94
N SER A 44 8.61 7.12 30.79
CA SER A 44 8.55 5.66 30.69
C SER A 44 9.81 5.00 31.26
N LYS A 45 9.64 4.23 32.34
CA LYS A 45 10.73 3.46 32.99
C LYS A 45 11.21 2.28 32.17
N THR A 46 10.35 1.73 31.32
CA THR A 46 10.66 0.57 30.48
C THR A 46 10.31 0.84 29.03
N MET A 47 10.99 0.14 28.13
CA MET A 47 10.75 0.22 26.69
C MET A 47 10.87 -1.18 26.08
N THR A 48 10.05 -1.49 25.09
CA THR A 48 10.07 -2.80 24.42
C THR A 48 11.28 -2.92 23.49
N ARG A 49 11.71 -4.15 23.19
CA ARG A 49 12.76 -4.40 22.19
C ARG A 49 12.42 -3.76 20.84
N ALA A 50 11.16 -3.84 20.40
CA ALA A 50 10.71 -3.24 19.15
C ALA A 50 10.96 -1.72 19.10
N GLN A 51 10.63 -1.01 20.18
CA GLN A 51 10.85 0.43 20.29
C GLN A 51 12.34 0.78 20.32
N LEU A 52 13.17 -0.04 20.98
CA LEU A 52 14.63 0.16 21.02
C LEU A 52 15.30 -0.03 19.65
N LEU A 53 14.78 -0.97 18.86
CA LEU A 53 15.31 -1.31 17.54
C LEU A 53 14.79 -0.38 16.42
N ALA A 54 13.81 0.47 16.71
CA ALA A 54 13.31 1.44 15.76
C ALA A 54 14.38 2.47 15.41
N GLN A 55 14.35 3.01 14.19
CA GLN A 55 15.39 3.92 13.70
C GLN A 55 15.53 5.22 14.53
N TYR A 56 14.44 5.71 15.13
CA TYR A 56 14.44 6.87 16.02
C TYR A 56 13.76 6.53 17.35
N PRO A 57 14.45 5.81 18.26
CA PRO A 57 13.83 5.24 19.46
C PRO A 57 13.51 6.28 20.55
N HIS A 58 14.08 7.49 20.44
CA HIS A 58 13.84 8.60 21.37
C HIS A 58 12.61 9.45 21.00
N PHE A 59 12.04 9.24 19.81
CA PHE A 59 10.79 9.87 19.40
C PHE A 59 9.65 8.87 19.48
N SER A 60 8.49 9.32 19.95
CA SER A 60 7.27 8.49 20.00
C SER A 60 6.75 8.13 18.61
N SER A 61 6.78 9.11 17.70
CA SER A 61 6.44 8.96 16.30
C SER A 61 7.20 9.99 15.47
N VAL A 62 7.72 9.57 14.33
CA VAL A 62 8.28 10.46 13.31
C VAL A 62 7.64 10.08 12.00
N THR A 63 6.97 11.02 11.36
CA THR A 63 6.33 10.82 10.05
C THR A 63 6.76 11.91 9.08
N TYR A 64 6.71 11.59 7.80
CA TYR A 64 6.96 12.53 6.71
C TYR A 64 6.04 12.23 5.54
N GLU A 65 5.82 13.24 4.70
CA GLU A 65 5.11 13.05 3.45
C GLU A 65 6.06 12.55 2.38
N ASP A 66 5.72 11.42 1.79
CA ASP A 66 6.38 10.85 0.63
C ASP A 66 5.43 10.82 -0.57
N SER A 67 5.93 11.30 -1.72
CA SER A 67 5.18 11.45 -2.99
C SER A 67 5.68 10.47 -4.04
N VAL A 68 6.01 9.24 -3.64
CA VAL A 68 6.41 8.14 -4.53
C VAL A 68 5.24 7.36 -5.12
N GLY A 69 4.00 7.75 -4.83
CA GLY A 69 2.82 7.09 -5.38
C GLY A 69 2.69 7.29 -6.88
N TYR A 70 2.26 6.25 -7.60
CA TYR A 70 2.09 6.30 -9.05
C TYR A 70 0.89 5.46 -9.50
N SER A 71 0.44 5.69 -10.73
CA SER A 71 -0.65 4.94 -11.36
C SER A 71 -0.34 4.74 -12.84
N TRP A 72 -0.89 3.68 -13.41
CA TRP A 72 -0.73 3.39 -14.83
C TRP A 72 -1.98 2.70 -15.38
N TYR A 73 -2.17 2.81 -16.68
CA TYR A 73 -3.41 2.44 -17.34
C TYR A 73 -3.13 1.69 -18.65
N HIS A 74 -3.79 0.56 -18.82
CA HIS A 74 -3.79 -0.21 -20.06
C HIS A 74 -5.19 -0.21 -20.66
N SER A 75 -5.30 -0.13 -21.99
CA SER A 75 -6.60 -0.23 -22.66
C SER A 75 -6.50 -0.80 -24.06
N MET A 76 -7.55 -1.52 -24.45
CA MET A 76 -7.80 -1.99 -25.79
C MET A 76 -9.21 -1.56 -26.20
N GLN A 77 -9.33 -0.86 -27.33
CA GLN A 77 -10.59 -0.36 -27.84
C GLN A 77 -10.91 -1.03 -29.18
N ASN A 78 -12.07 -1.68 -29.25
CA ASN A 78 -12.56 -2.39 -30.42
C ASN A 78 -13.86 -1.75 -30.90
N ARG A 79 -13.99 -1.57 -32.22
CA ARG A 79 -15.22 -1.08 -32.87
C ARG A 79 -15.63 -2.06 -33.95
N LEU A 80 -16.87 -2.55 -33.85
CA LEU A 80 -17.51 -3.41 -34.85
C LEU A 80 -18.65 -2.62 -35.50
N GLU A 81 -18.66 -2.58 -36.83
CA GLU A 81 -19.75 -2.00 -37.62
C GLU A 81 -20.25 -3.05 -38.61
N LYS A 82 -21.55 -3.32 -38.60
CA LYS A 82 -22.20 -4.23 -39.56
C LYS A 82 -23.40 -3.53 -40.20
N ARG A 83 -23.34 -3.39 -41.51
CA ARG A 83 -24.47 -2.96 -42.35
C ARG A 83 -25.16 -4.18 -42.93
N PHE A 84 -26.45 -4.33 -42.69
CA PHE A 84 -27.25 -5.43 -43.21
C PHE A 84 -27.91 -5.02 -44.54
N SER A 85 -28.09 -5.99 -45.44
CA SER A 85 -28.72 -5.76 -46.75
C SER A 85 -30.19 -5.32 -46.64
N GLN A 86 -30.85 -5.61 -45.53
CA GLN A 86 -32.24 -5.24 -45.24
C GLN A 86 -32.41 -3.78 -44.74
N GLY A 87 -31.35 -2.97 -44.79
CA GLY A 87 -31.40 -1.51 -44.57
C GLY A 87 -31.01 -1.04 -43.17
N TRP A 88 -30.68 -1.95 -42.26
CA TRP A 88 -30.40 -1.63 -40.85
C TRP A 88 -28.89 -1.73 -40.59
N THR A 89 -28.38 -0.89 -39.69
CA THR A 89 -26.96 -0.83 -39.32
C THR A 89 -26.79 -1.06 -37.82
N LEU A 90 -25.83 -1.89 -37.45
CA LEU A 90 -25.41 -2.10 -36.07
C LEU A 90 -24.00 -1.56 -35.87
N GLN A 91 -23.81 -0.78 -34.80
CA GLN A 91 -22.51 -0.35 -34.31
C GLN A 91 -22.32 -0.82 -32.87
N LEU A 92 -21.18 -1.43 -32.60
CA LEU A 92 -20.77 -1.89 -31.27
C LEU A 92 -19.36 -1.39 -30.99
N SER A 93 -19.16 -0.81 -29.81
CA SER A 93 -17.84 -0.45 -29.31
C SER A 93 -17.61 -1.14 -27.97
N TRP A 94 -16.46 -1.79 -27.82
CA TRP A 94 -16.05 -2.47 -26.61
C TRP A 94 -14.65 -1.99 -26.22
N THR A 95 -14.53 -1.49 -24.99
CA THR A 95 -13.26 -1.12 -24.38
C THR A 95 -12.95 -2.11 -23.28
N TRP A 96 -11.80 -2.76 -23.38
CA TRP A 96 -11.14 -3.37 -22.23
C TRP A 96 -10.19 -2.34 -21.62
N SER A 97 -10.15 -2.27 -20.29
CA SER A 97 -9.16 -1.44 -19.61
C SER A 97 -8.65 -2.10 -18.35
N LYS A 98 -7.48 -1.69 -17.89
CA LYS A 98 -6.91 -2.09 -16.61
C LYS A 98 -6.20 -0.89 -16.00
N ALA A 99 -6.82 -0.30 -14.99
CA ALA A 99 -6.25 0.78 -14.19
C ALA A 99 -5.55 0.20 -12.96
N MET A 100 -4.28 0.53 -12.81
CA MET A 100 -3.45 0.12 -11.68
C MET A 100 -3.01 1.35 -10.89
N ALA A 101 -2.82 1.19 -9.59
CA ALA A 101 -2.31 2.23 -8.71
C ALA A 101 -1.39 1.62 -7.65
N ALA A 102 -0.39 2.38 -7.25
CA ALA A 102 0.48 2.07 -6.13
C ALA A 102 0.42 3.26 -5.16
N ASN A 103 -0.51 3.17 -4.21
CA ASN A 103 -0.86 4.30 -3.34
C ASN A 103 -0.80 4.02 -1.83
N THR A 104 -0.35 2.82 -1.45
CA THR A 104 -0.27 2.42 -0.05
C THR A 104 0.97 1.54 0.15
N PHE A 105 1.65 1.67 1.28
CA PHE A 105 2.72 0.75 1.68
C PHE A 105 2.13 -0.38 2.53
N LEU A 106 2.54 -1.62 2.29
CA LEU A 106 2.17 -2.73 3.17
C LEU A 106 2.98 -2.72 4.46
N ASN A 107 4.25 -2.32 4.38
CA ASN A 107 5.11 -2.16 5.55
C ASN A 107 5.86 -0.82 5.52
N PRO A 108 6.17 -0.23 6.69
CA PRO A 108 6.92 1.03 6.76
C PRO A 108 8.34 0.97 6.18
N PHE A 109 8.94 -0.22 6.14
CA PHE A 109 10.30 -0.45 5.63
C PHE A 109 10.33 -0.69 4.10
N ASP A 110 9.19 -0.79 3.44
CA ASP A 110 9.13 -1.04 2.00
C ASP A 110 9.57 0.22 1.22
N SER A 111 10.44 0.04 0.22
CA SER A 111 10.98 1.15 -0.57
C SER A 111 9.98 1.73 -1.57
N LEU A 112 9.00 0.93 -1.99
CA LEU A 112 7.99 1.30 -2.97
C LEU A 112 6.60 0.93 -2.45
N PRO A 113 5.56 1.71 -2.83
CA PRO A 113 4.19 1.37 -2.52
C PRO A 113 3.78 0.06 -3.20
N TYR A 114 2.82 -0.63 -2.60
CA TYR A 114 2.25 -1.85 -3.14
C TYR A 114 1.36 -1.57 -4.33
N GLU A 115 1.57 -2.33 -5.40
CA GLU A 115 0.84 -2.25 -6.65
C GLU A 115 -0.48 -3.02 -6.58
N SER A 116 -1.59 -2.34 -6.80
CA SER A 116 -2.93 -2.94 -6.82
C SER A 116 -3.79 -2.42 -7.98
N ILE A 117 -4.91 -3.10 -8.24
CA ILE A 117 -5.95 -2.57 -9.11
C ILE A 117 -6.47 -1.28 -8.47
N SER A 118 -6.66 -0.24 -9.29
CA SER A 118 -7.19 1.04 -8.85
C SER A 118 -8.71 0.96 -8.64
N ASP A 119 -9.25 1.69 -7.67
CA ASP A 119 -10.70 1.82 -7.44
C ASP A 119 -11.45 2.43 -8.65
N LEU A 120 -10.70 3.11 -9.52
CA LEU A 120 -11.20 3.71 -10.76
C LEU A 120 -11.22 2.70 -11.92
N ASP A 121 -10.80 1.45 -11.72
CA ASP A 121 -10.75 0.44 -12.78
C ASP A 121 -12.14 0.14 -13.35
N ARG A 122 -12.22 0.06 -14.68
CA ARG A 122 -13.42 -0.29 -15.42
C ARG A 122 -13.05 -1.31 -16.47
N LEU A 123 -12.90 -2.56 -16.04
CA LEU A 123 -12.39 -3.66 -16.86
C LEU A 123 -13.04 -3.76 -18.24
N HIS A 124 -14.36 -3.56 -18.30
CA HIS A 124 -15.11 -3.56 -19.55
C HIS A 124 -16.09 -2.39 -19.63
N ARG A 125 -16.11 -1.73 -20.79
CA ARG A 125 -17.15 -0.78 -21.19
C ARG A 125 -17.67 -1.17 -22.56
N VAL A 126 -18.98 -1.34 -22.67
CA VAL A 126 -19.67 -1.69 -23.92
C VAL A 126 -20.68 -0.60 -24.23
N THR A 127 -20.71 -0.15 -25.48
CA THR A 127 -21.71 0.79 -26.00
C THR A 127 -22.13 0.33 -27.39
N GLY A 128 -23.40 0.50 -27.75
CA GLY A 128 -23.87 0.14 -29.09
C GLY A 128 -25.08 0.97 -29.51
N SER A 129 -25.29 1.05 -30.81
CA SER A 129 -26.43 1.74 -31.42
C SER A 129 -26.84 1.01 -32.69
N GLY A 130 -28.11 1.20 -33.09
CA GLY A 130 -28.62 0.73 -34.36
C GLY A 130 -29.66 1.68 -34.94
N ILE A 131 -29.68 1.75 -36.27
CA ILE A 131 -30.64 2.52 -37.08
C ILE A 131 -31.12 1.68 -38.26
#